data_AF-A0A7J3UZJ3-F1
#
_entry.id   AF-A0A7J3UZJ3-F1
#
_cell.length_a   1.000
_cell.length_b   1.000
_cell.length_c   1.000
_cell.angle_alpha   90.00
_cell.angle_beta   90.00
_cell.angle_gamma   90.00
#
_symmetry.space_group_name_H-M   'P 1'
#
loop_
_entity.id
_entity.type
_entity.pdbx_description
1 polymer ?
#
loop_
_entity_poly.entity_id
_entity_poly.type
_entity_poly.pdbx_seq_one_letter_code
_entity_poly.pdbx_strand_id
1 'polypeptide(L)'
;MEFGWIINLIGIAFNGLRWAIESILSMTLFKVNPELSEAFASTIALLVSLTAAYILLVVVSAGKKILGIIILLGWALLIVSMIISAL
;
A
#
# COMPACT_ATOMS: atom_id res chain seq x y z
N MET A 1 -15.80 17.26 -11.09
CA MET A 1 -15.47 17.14 -9.65
C MET A 1 -15.47 15.67 -9.20
N GLU A 2 -14.90 14.74 -9.99
CA GLU A 2 -15.15 13.30 -9.78
C GLU A 2 -13.93 12.50 -9.29
N PHE A 3 -12.71 13.05 -9.36
CA PHE A 3 -11.49 12.36 -8.91
C PHE A 3 -11.03 12.74 -7.49
N GLY A 4 -11.69 13.72 -6.86
CA GLY A 4 -11.27 14.25 -5.55
C GLY A 4 -11.29 13.22 -4.42
N TRP A 5 -12.20 12.26 -4.48
CA TRP A 5 -12.30 11.21 -3.46
C TRP A 5 -11.13 10.22 -3.51
N ILE A 6 -10.60 9.90 -4.69
CA ILE A 6 -9.44 9.00 -4.84
C ILE A 6 -8.20 9.68 -4.28
N ILE A 7 -7.98 10.94 -4.65
CA ILE A 7 -6.84 11.73 -4.17
C ILE A 7 -6.89 11.85 -2.64
N ASN A 8 -8.07 12.10 -2.08
CA ASN A 8 -8.26 12.20 -0.63
C ASN A 8 -8.01 10.85 0.07
N LEU A 9 -8.54 9.75 -0.48
CA LEU A 9 -8.32 8.40 0.06
C LEU A 9 -6.83 8.03 0.08
N ILE A 10 -6.11 8.29 -1.02
CA ILE A 10 -4.67 8.06 -1.09
C ILE A 10 -3.93 8.93 -0.08
N GLY A 11 -4.31 10.20 0.07
CA GLY A 11 -3.74 11.11 1.06
C GLY A 11 -3.94 10.64 2.50
N ILE A 12 -5.16 10.19 2.85
CA ILE A 12 -5.48 9.61 4.17
C ILE A 12 -4.61 8.38 4.43
N ALA A 13 -4.53 7.46 3.46
CA ALA A 13 -3.74 6.24 3.60
C ALA A 13 -2.23 6.55 3.75
N PHE A 14 -1.71 7.48 2.97
CA PHE A 14 -0.31 7.91 3.05
C PHE A 14 0.03 8.52 4.41
N ASN A 15 -0.79 9.46 4.89
CA ASN A 15 -0.57 10.10 6.18
C ASN A 15 -0.75 9.11 7.34
N GLY A 16 -1.72 8.19 7.25
CA GLY A 16 -1.91 7.13 8.24
C GLY A 16 -0.69 6.20 8.33
N LEU A 17 -0.11 5.83 7.18
CA LEU A 17 1.12 5.03 7.14
C LEU A 17 2.31 5.78 7.74
N ARG A 18 2.51 7.05 7.38
CA ARG A 18 3.57 7.87 7.97
C ARG A 18 3.45 7.92 9.49
N TRP A 19 2.25 8.21 10.00
CA TRP A 19 1.98 8.25 11.44
C TRP A 19 2.24 6.91 12.12
N ALA A 20 1.85 5.79 11.49
CA ALA A 20 2.09 4.46 12.04
C ALA A 20 3.59 4.15 12.14
N ILE A 21 4.37 4.46 11.10
CA ILE A 21 5.82 4.23 11.09
C ILE A 21 6.51 5.14 12.12
N GLU A 22 6.13 6.43 12.20
CA GLU A 22 6.64 7.37 13.21
C GLU A 22 6.28 6.92 14.64
N SER A 23 5.09 6.36 14.84
CA SER A 23 4.67 5.79 16.12
C SER A 23 5.53 4.58 16.51
N ILE A 24 5.83 3.68 15.57
CA ILE A 24 6.70 2.53 15.83
C ILE A 24 8.12 2.99 16.17
N LEU A 25 8.68 3.93 15.41
CA LEU A 25 10.01 4.50 15.64
C LEU A 25 10.09 5.21 16.99
N SER A 26 9.06 5.96 17.36
CA SER A 26 9.01 6.67 18.64
C SER A 26 8.93 5.71 19.84
N MET A 27 8.14 4.65 19.74
CA MET A 27 8.02 3.64 20.79
C MET A 27 9.28 2.78 20.97
N THR A 28 10.10 2.65 19.92
CA THR A 28 11.28 1.78 19.91
C THR A 28 12.58 2.57 20.01
N LEU A 29 13.01 3.18 18.91
CA LEU A 29 14.31 3.86 18.76
C LEU A 29 14.38 5.16 19.56
N PHE A 30 13.40 6.04 19.41
CA PHE A 30 13.48 7.37 20.04
C PHE A 30 13.26 7.35 21.54
N LYS A 31 12.52 6.35 22.05
CA LYS A 31 12.39 6.14 23.50
C LYS A 31 13.69 5.67 24.16
N VAL A 32 14.52 4.92 23.42
CA VAL A 32 15.78 4.37 23.95
C VAL A 32 16.92 5.38 23.85
N ASN A 33 16.97 6.18 22.78
CA ASN A 33 18.02 7.18 22.61
C ASN A 33 17.51 8.45 21.91
N PRO A 34 17.08 9.47 22.69
CA PRO A 34 16.45 10.68 22.16
C PRO A 34 17.43 11.56 21.36
N GLU A 35 18.73 11.51 21.62
CA GLU A 35 19.73 12.28 20.84
C GLU A 35 19.78 11.85 19.37
N LEU A 36 19.55 10.55 19.08
CA LEU A 36 19.48 10.04 17.72
C LEU A 36 18.25 10.56 16.97
N SER A 37 17.14 10.80 17.69
CA SER A 37 15.95 11.40 17.11
C SER A 37 16.23 12.80 16.60
N GLU A 38 16.94 13.62 17.37
CA GLU A 38 17.27 14.99 16.96
C GLU A 38 18.30 15.01 15.83
N ALA A 39 19.36 14.22 15.95
CA ALA A 39 20.45 14.21 14.98
C ALA A 39 20.01 13.72 13.59
N PHE A 40 19.08 12.75 13.52
CA PHE A 40 18.66 12.12 12.26
C PHE A 40 17.21 12.43 11.87
N ALA A 41 16.57 13.42 12.51
CA ALA A 41 15.17 13.77 12.29
C ALA A 41 14.80 13.92 10.81
N SER A 42 15.59 14.68 10.05
CA SER A 42 15.32 14.95 8.63
C SER A 42 15.44 13.70 7.77
N THR A 43 16.48 12.89 8.01
CA THR A 43 16.71 11.64 7.28
C THR A 43 15.62 10.62 7.57
N ILE A 44 15.22 10.50 8.84
CA ILE A 44 14.15 9.58 9.26
C ILE A 44 12.82 10.01 8.65
N ALA A 45 12.47 11.30 8.67
CA ALA A 45 11.24 11.80 8.06
C ALA A 45 11.17 11.49 6.55
N LEU A 46 12.29 11.60 5.84
CA LEU A 46 12.38 11.24 4.43
C LEU A 46 12.19 9.74 4.23
N LEU A 47 12.88 8.90 5.02
CA LEU A 47 12.77 7.44 4.92
C LEU A 47 11.37 6.94 5.29
N VAL A 48 10.73 7.52 6.31
CA VAL A 48 9.33 7.25 6.66
C VAL A 48 8.42 7.56 5.47
N SER A 49 8.61 8.73 4.84
CA SER A 49 7.80 9.14 3.69
C SER A 49 7.98 8.21 2.48
N LEU A 50 9.23 7.82 2.18
CA LEU A 50 9.53 6.85 1.12
C LEU A 50 8.95 5.47 1.43
N THR A 51 9.02 5.04 2.69
CA THR A 51 8.49 3.74 3.12
C THR A 51 6.96 3.71 3.01
N ALA A 52 6.28 4.78 3.44
CA ALA A 52 4.83 4.91 3.29
C ALA A 52 4.42 4.86 1.81
N ALA A 53 5.13 5.57 0.93
CA ALA A 53 4.88 5.53 -0.52
C ALA A 53 5.10 4.12 -1.10
N TYR A 54 6.20 3.45 -0.72
CA TYR A 54 6.51 2.09 -1.17
C TYR A 54 5.42 1.10 -0.75
N ILE A 55 4.94 1.15 0.50
CA ILE A 55 3.89 0.27 0.99
C ILE A 55 2.60 0.44 0.17
N LEU A 56 2.19 1.68 -0.12
CA LEU A 56 1.01 1.93 -0.97
C LEU A 56 1.16 1.29 -2.36
N LEU A 57 2.32 1.42 -2.99
CA LEU A 57 2.59 0.82 -4.29
C LEU A 57 2.54 -0.71 -4.23
N VAL A 58 3.09 -1.31 -3.19
CA VAL A 58 3.05 -2.77 -2.99
C VAL A 58 1.61 -3.27 -2.84
N VAL A 59 0.77 -2.57 -2.07
CA VAL A 59 -0.65 -2.93 -1.90
C VAL A 59 -1.40 -2.89 -3.24
N VAL A 60 -1.20 -1.83 -4.03
CA VAL A 60 -1.80 -1.72 -5.37
C VAL A 60 -1.31 -2.84 -6.29
N SER A 61 -0.01 -3.14 -6.26
CA SER A 61 0.58 -4.22 -7.05
C SER A 61 0.04 -5.60 -6.66
N ALA A 62 -0.08 -5.87 -5.36
CA ALA A 62 -0.65 -7.10 -4.84
C ALA A 62 -2.12 -7.27 -5.27
N GLY A 63 -2.92 -6.19 -5.18
CA GLY A 63 -4.30 -6.18 -5.66
C GLY A 63 -4.41 -6.52 -7.15
N LYS A 64 -3.54 -5.94 -7.99
CA LYS A 64 -3.49 -6.25 -9.43
C LYS A 64 -3.22 -7.75 -9.69
N LYS A 65 -2.32 -8.37 -8.94
CA LYS A 65 -2.00 -9.79 -9.10
C LYS A 65 -3.19 -10.69 -8.78
N ILE A 66 -3.92 -10.39 -7.69
CA ILE A 66 -5.11 -11.14 -7.30
C ILE A 66 -6.22 -10.99 -8.36
N LEU A 67 -6.49 -9.76 -8.80
CA LEU A 67 -7.46 -9.51 -9.86
C LEU A 67 -7.12 -10.24 -11.15
N GLY A 68 -5.85 -10.26 -11.55
CA GLY A 68 -5.39 -10.99 -12.73
C GLY A 68 -5.72 -12.49 -12.67
N ILE A 69 -5.53 -13.12 -11.50
CA ILE A 69 -5.87 -14.54 -11.29
C ILE A 69 -7.39 -14.76 -11.39
N ILE A 70 -8.19 -13.90 -10.75
CA ILE A 70 -9.66 -14.01 -10.78
C ILE A 70 -10.18 -13.86 -12.22
N ILE A 71 -9.65 -12.89 -12.96
CA ILE A 71 -10.02 -12.66 -14.36
C ILE A 71 -9.67 -13.88 -15.21
N LEU A 72 -8.46 -14.42 -15.06
CA LEU A 72 -8.02 -15.62 -15.79
C LEU A 72 -8.94 -16.81 -15.52
N LEU A 73 -9.27 -17.06 -14.25
CA LEU A 73 -10.19 -18.12 -13.85
C LEU A 73 -11.59 -17.91 -14.45
N GLY A 74 -12.11 -16.68 -14.38
CA GLY A 74 -13.41 -16.34 -14.95
C GLY A 74 -13.49 -16.62 -16.46
N TRP A 75 -12.45 -16.24 -17.20
CA TRP A 75 -12.37 -16.54 -18.64
C TRP A 75 -12.23 -18.04 -18.93
N ALA A 76 -11.39 -18.76 -18.18
CA ALA A 76 -11.24 -20.20 -18.35
C ALA A 76 -12.57 -20.95 -18.13
N LEU A 77 -13.29 -20.62 -17.05
CA LEU A 77 -14.61 -21.17 -16.76
C LEU A 77 -15.64 -20.87 -17.85
N LEU A 78 -15.65 -19.63 -18.36
CA LEU A 78 -16.53 -19.22 -19.45
C LEU A 78 -16.27 -20.04 -20.72
N ILE A 79 -15.01 -20.21 -21.11
CA ILE A 79 -14.63 -20.98 -22.30
C ILE A 79 -15.06 -22.45 -22.14
N VAL A 80 -14.81 -23.06 -20.98
CA VAL A 80 -15.24 -24.44 -20.70
C VAL A 80 -16.75 -24.58 -20.82
N SER A 81 -17.51 -23.64 -20.25
CA SER A 81 -18.98 -23.64 -20.35
C SER A 81 -19.48 -23.55 -21.79
N MET A 82 -18.84 -22.71 -22.62
CA MET A 82 -19.19 -22.59 -24.05
C MET A 82 -18.93 -23.89 -24.81
N ILE A 83 -17.80 -24.56 -24.55
CA ILE A 83 -17.47 -25.83 -25.20
C ILE A 83 -18.46 -26.91 -24.79
N ILE A 84 -18.79 -27.01 -23.50
CA ILE A 84 -19.78 -27.98 -23.01
C ILE A 84 -21.15 -27.72 -23.62
N SER A 85 -21.58 -26.45 -23.71
CA SER A 85 -22.89 -26.09 -24.26
C SER A 85 -22.99 -26.29 -25.77
N ALA A 86 -21.85 -26.31 -26.47
CA ALA A 86 -21.79 -26.52 -27.92
C ALA A 86 -21.68 -28.00 -28.33
N LEU A 87 -21.50 -28.90 -27.36
CA LEU A 87 -21.45 -30.36 -27.56
C LEU A 87 -22.84 -30.99 -27.38
#